data_AF-A0A6I4Z140-F1
#
_entry.id   AF-A0A6I4Z140-F1
#
_cell.length_a   1.000
_cell.length_b   1.000
_cell.length_c   1.000
_cell.angle_alpha   90.00
_cell.angle_beta   90.00
_cell.angle_gamma   90.00
#
_symmetry.space_group_name_H-M   'P 1'
#
loop_
_entity.id
_entity.type
_entity.pdbx_description
1 polymer ?
#
loop_
_entity_poly.entity_id
_entity_poly.type
_entity_poly.pdbx_seq_one_letter_code
_entity_poly.pdbx_strand_id
1 'polypeptide(L)'
;MDRYVRFARPDGSTAAGLLEGDRIAVIAEPFWERTERTGEELALADVRLLPPCEPRSIVCVGLNYASHLGGQPAPDPPTLFLKP
;
A
#
# COMPACT_ATOMS: atom_id res chain seq x y z
N MET A 1 -3.73 -12.66 7.19
CA MET A 1 -3.14 -12.00 6.02
C MET A 1 -2.52 -10.72 6.52
N ASP A 2 -1.24 -10.53 6.24
CA ASP A 2 -0.48 -9.43 6.83
C ASP A 2 -0.86 -8.10 6.19
N ARG A 3 -0.92 -7.05 7.02
CA ARG A 3 -1.29 -5.70 6.58
C ARG A 3 -0.11 -4.76 6.75
N TYR A 4 0.64 -4.57 5.68
CA TYR A 4 1.75 -3.62 5.63
C TYR A 4 1.21 -2.19 5.59
N VAL A 5 1.80 -1.33 6.41
CA VAL A 5 1.47 0.09 6.47
C VAL A 5 2.74 0.92 6.42
N ARG A 6 2.64 2.09 5.80
CA ARG A 6 3.60 3.18 5.93
C ARG A 6 2.94 4.27 6.77
N PHE A 7 3.69 4.89 7.68
CA PHE A 7 3.15 5.91 8.57
C PHE A 7 4.17 7.02 8.87
N ALA A 8 3.67 8.17 9.29
CA ALA A 8 4.46 9.26 9.85
C ALA A 8 4.34 9.26 11.38
N ARG A 9 5.47 9.42 12.07
CA ARG A 9 5.56 9.59 13.52
C ARG A 9 5.31 11.06 13.92
N PRO A 10 5.06 11.36 15.21
CA PRO A 10 4.86 12.73 15.68
C PRO A 10 6.06 13.67 15.41
N ASP A 11 7.27 13.12 15.35
CA ASP A 11 8.50 13.85 15.02
C ASP A 11 8.69 14.12 13.51
N GLY A 12 7.76 13.65 12.67
CA GLY A 12 7.77 13.82 11.22
C GLY A 12 8.54 12.74 10.46
N SER A 13 9.25 11.84 11.14
CA SER A 13 9.92 10.71 10.48
C SER A 13 8.91 9.70 9.94
N THR A 14 9.27 8.98 8.87
CA THR A 14 8.44 7.93 8.27
C THR A 14 9.01 6.56 8.54
N ALA A 15 8.14 5.58 8.73
CA ALA A 15 8.52 4.18 8.88
C ALA A 15 7.44 3.24 8.31
N ALA A 16 7.78 1.96 8.24
CA ALA A 16 6.87 0.89 7.86
C ALA A 16 6.54 -0.02 9.06
N GLY A 17 5.42 -0.74 8.97
CA GLY A 17 5.03 -1.71 10.00
C GLY A 17 3.93 -2.67 9.55
N LEU A 18 3.66 -3.65 10.40
CA LEU A 18 2.53 -4.57 10.29
C LEU A 18 1.41 -4.07 11.19
N LEU A 19 0.23 -3.80 10.61
CA LEU A 19 -0.96 -3.40 11.37
C LEU A 19 -1.68 -4.63 11.93
N GLU A 20 -1.70 -4.74 13.25
CA GLU A 20 -2.24 -5.84 14.04
C GLU A 20 -3.30 -5.30 15.03
N GLY A 21 -4.56 -5.25 14.57
CA GLY A 21 -5.63 -4.61 15.34
C GLY A 21 -5.44 -3.09 15.41
N ASP A 22 -5.22 -2.57 16.61
CA ASP A 22 -4.96 -1.15 16.90
C ASP A 22 -3.47 -0.87 17.19
N ARG A 23 -2.58 -1.83 16.93
CA ARG A 23 -1.13 -1.68 17.10
C ARG A 23 -0.38 -1.89 15.80
N ILE A 24 0.80 -1.27 15.71
CA ILE A 24 1.72 -1.43 14.60
C ILE A 24 3.02 -2.01 15.14
N ALA A 25 3.39 -3.20 14.66
CA ALA A 25 4.74 -3.75 14.85
C ALA A 25 5.66 -3.12 13.80
N VAL A 26 6.64 -2.32 14.23
CA VAL A 26 7.54 -1.62 13.32
C VAL A 26 8.49 -2.61 12.65
N ILE A 27 8.72 -2.43 11.35
CA ILE A 27 9.58 -3.30 10.55
C ILE A 27 10.71 -2.51 9.88
N ALA A 28 11.83 -3.19 9.63
CA ALA A 28 12.95 -2.62 8.88
C ALA A 28 12.58 -2.36 7.41
N GLU A 29 13.12 -1.28 6.84
CA GLU A 29 13.02 -0.97 5.41
C GLU A 29 14.35 -1.32 4.70
N PRO A 30 14.31 -1.80 3.44
CA PRO A 30 13.13 -2.06 2.62
C PRO A 30 12.40 -3.37 2.98
N PHE A 31 11.12 -3.27 3.32
CA PHE A 31 10.35 -4.42 3.82
C PHE A 31 9.91 -5.43 2.74
N TRP A 32 10.06 -5.08 1.46
CA TRP A 32 9.71 -5.94 0.32
C TRP A 32 10.78 -7.00 -0.01
N GLU A 33 12.00 -6.85 0.50
CA GLU A 33 13.03 -7.89 0.40
C GLU A 33 12.88 -8.91 1.52
N ARG A 34 12.64 -8.42 2.74
CA ARG A 34 12.42 -9.23 3.93
C ARG A 34 11.63 -8.43 4.96
N THR A 35 10.60 -9.04 5.53
CA THR A 35 9.86 -8.45 6.64
C THR A 35 10.51 -8.84 7.96
N GLU A 36 11.13 -7.86 8.63
CA GLU A 36 11.84 -8.04 9.89
C GLU A 36 11.33 -7.04 10.92
N ARG A 37 10.76 -7.53 12.03
CA ARG A 37 10.30 -6.69 13.14
C ARG A 37 11.50 -6.12 13.89
N THR A 38 11.45 -4.84 14.21
CA THR A 38 12.49 -4.16 15.01
C THR A 38 12.35 -4.44 16.51
N GLY A 39 11.19 -4.96 16.94
CA GLY A 39 10.80 -5.10 18.34
C GLY A 39 10.07 -3.89 18.91
N GLU A 40 10.02 -2.77 18.17
CA GLU A 40 9.21 -1.61 18.52
C GLU A 40 7.73 -1.83 18.15
N GLU A 41 6.84 -1.42 19.05
CA GLU A 41 5.40 -1.41 18.82
C GLU A 41 4.81 -0.04 19.14
N LEU A 42 3.90 0.42 18.29
CA LEU A 42 3.23 1.70 18.39
C LEU A 42 1.70 1.51 18.41
N ALA A 43 0.96 2.34 19.13
CA ALA A 43 -0.48 2.40 18.95
C ALA A 43 -0.79 3.07 17.60
N LEU A 44 -1.78 2.55 16.87
CA LEU A 44 -2.22 3.14 15.60
C LEU A 44 -2.67 4.60 15.78
N ALA A 45 -3.23 4.94 16.94
CA ALA A 45 -3.67 6.29 17.28
C ALA A 45 -2.53 7.30 17.41
N ASP A 46 -1.28 6.85 17.63
CA ASP A 46 -0.12 7.72 17.86
C ASP A 46 0.60 8.10 16.55
N VAL A 47 0.18 7.53 15.42
CA VAL A 47 0.81 7.76 14.12
C VAL A 47 -0.22 8.18 13.07
N ARG A 48 0.26 8.76 11.97
CA ARG A 48 -0.57 9.05 10.81
C ARG A 48 -0.27 8.06 9.69
N LEU A 49 -1.25 7.25 9.30
CA LEU A 49 -1.12 6.38 8.12
C LEU A 49 -0.89 7.22 6.85
N LEU A 50 0.01 6.73 6.01
CA LEU A 50 0.36 7.29 4.70
C LEU A 50 -0.05 6.31 3.60
N PRO A 51 -0.03 6.73 2.31
CA PRO A 51 0.00 5.78 1.21
C PRO A 51 1.10 4.72 1.43
N PRO A 52 0.85 3.44 1.11
CA PRO A 52 1.72 2.33 1.52
C PRO A 52 3.12 2.37 0.88
N CYS A 53 3.29 3.14 -0.19
CA CYS A 53 4.57 3.34 -0.86
C CYS A 53 4.62 4.72 -1.54
N GLU A 54 5.80 5.06 -2.03
CA GLU A 54 6.02 6.20 -2.92
C GLU A 54 6.27 5.67 -4.34
N PRO A 55 5.21 5.51 -5.16
CA PRO A 55 5.33 4.90 -6.47
C PRO A 55 6.10 5.83 -7.42
N ARG A 56 7.01 5.25 -8.20
CA ARG A 56 7.66 5.95 -9.32
C ARG A 56 6.74 6.09 -10.54
N SER A 57 5.80 5.17 -10.70
CA SER A 57 4.78 5.17 -11.75
C SER A 57 3.54 4.46 -11.26
N ILE A 58 2.37 4.90 -11.75
CA ILE A 58 1.08 4.25 -11.50
C ILE A 58 0.51 3.83 -12.85
N VAL A 59 0.53 2.53 -13.13
CA VAL A 59 -0.07 1.95 -14.34
C VAL A 59 -1.48 1.48 -14.01
N CYS A 60 -2.44 1.89 -14.82
CA CYS A 60 -3.85 1.59 -14.63
C CYS A 60 -4.42 0.83 -15.84
N VAL A 61 -5.50 0.09 -15.61
CA VAL A 61 -6.22 -0.68 -16.65
C VAL A 61 -7.64 -0.15 -16.78
N GLY A 62 -8.02 0.23 -18.00
CA GLY A 62 -9.39 0.63 -18.34
C GLY A 62 -10.29 -0.56 -18.65
N LEU A 63 -11.61 -0.38 -18.52
CA LEU A 63 -12.63 -1.35 -18.95
C LEU A 63 -12.45 -2.79 -18.42
N ASN A 64 -11.92 -2.94 -17.19
CA ASN A 64 -11.59 -4.24 -16.60
C ASN A 64 -12.70 -4.88 -15.74
N TYR A 65 -13.96 -4.48 -15.94
CA TYR A 65 -15.12 -5.03 -15.21
C TYR A 65 -16.22 -5.42 -16.18
N ALA A 66 -16.73 -6.65 -16.06
CA ALA A 66 -17.80 -7.16 -16.94
C ALA A 66 -19.06 -6.28 -16.92
N SER A 67 -19.43 -5.74 -15.75
CA SER A 67 -20.56 -4.82 -15.60
C SER A 67 -20.36 -3.50 -16.36
N HIS A 68 -19.13 -3.04 -16.52
CA HIS A 68 -18.80 -1.82 -17.25
C HIS A 68 -18.77 -2.05 -18.77
N LEU A 69 -18.48 -3.28 -19.21
CA LEU A 69 -18.42 -3.64 -20.63
C LEU A 69 -19.79 -3.74 -21.30
N GLY A 70 -20.87 -3.93 -20.54
CA GLY A 70 -22.23 -3.96 -21.10
C GLY A 70 -22.45 -5.01 -22.19
N GLY A 71 -21.75 -6.14 -22.12
CA GLY A 71 -21.81 -7.21 -23.11
C GLY A 71 -20.85 -7.07 -24.29
N GLN A 72 -20.07 -5.99 -24.36
CA GLN A 72 -18.96 -5.89 -25.31
C GLN A 72 -17.79 -6.79 -24.87
N PRO A 73 -16.96 -7.28 -25.83
CA PRO A 73 -15.72 -7.96 -25.48
C PRO A 73 -14.77 -7.02 -24.74
N ALA A 74 -13.99 -7.59 -23.80
CA ALA A 74 -12.91 -6.85 -23.17
C ALA A 74 -11.85 -6.46 -24.22
N PRO A 75 -11.18 -5.29 -24.07
CA PRO A 75 -10.08 -4.92 -24.96
C PRO A 75 -8.96 -5.96 -24.94
N ASP A 76 -8.48 -6.36 -26.12
CA ASP A 76 -7.32 -7.22 -26.31
C ASP A 76 -6.36 -6.58 -27.35
N PRO A 77 -5.17 -6.08 -26.93
CA PRO A 77 -4.63 -6.13 -25.57
C PRO A 77 -5.36 -5.19 -24.58
N PRO A 78 -5.19 -5.39 -23.25
CA PRO A 78 -5.77 -4.52 -22.24
C PRO A 78 -5.38 -3.05 -22.44
N THR A 79 -6.34 -2.14 -22.26
CA THR A 79 -6.07 -0.70 -22.36
C THR A 79 -5.35 -0.22 -21.10
N LEU A 80 -4.05 0.07 -21.24
CA LEU A 80 -3.22 0.64 -20.18
C LEU A 80 -3.13 2.16 -20.29
N PHE A 81 -3.08 2.84 -19.15
CA PHE A 81 -2.78 4.27 -19.07
C PHE A 81 -1.97 4.60 -17.81
N LEU A 82 -1.28 5.74 -17.81
CA LEU A 82 -0.53 6.23 -16.65
C LEU A 82 -1.35 7.28 -15.89
N LYS A 83 -1.36 7.19 -14.57
CA LYS A 83 -1.88 8.25 -13.71
C LYS A 83 -0.70 9.01 -13.08
N PRO A 84 -0.69 10.36 -13.12
CA PRO A 84 0.24 11.14 -12.32
C PRO A 84 -0.02 10.96 -10.83
#